data_AF-F6H8D0-F1
#
_entry.id   AF-F6H8D0-F1
#
_cell.length_a   1.000
_cell.length_b   1.000
_cell.length_c   1.000
_cell.angle_alpha   90.00
_cell.angle_beta   90.00
_cell.angle_gamma   90.00
#
_symmetry.space_group_name_H-M   'P 1'
#
loop_
_entity.id
_entity.type
_entity.pdbx_description
1 polymer ?
#
loop_
_entity_poly.entity_id
_entity_poly.type
_entity_poly.pdbx_seq_one_letter_code
_entity_poly.pdbx_strand_id
1 'polypeptide(L)'
;MLKILKAKGAVFGNPILRPELRQEARKKIGDTGLLDHLLKHMAGKVAPGGAERFRRRHNADGAMEYWLENADLVSIRREAGVQDPYWTPPLGWKPGDSPTQDPVCAKELKRLKQEMAQMKR
;
A
#
# COMPACT_ATOMS: atom_id res chain seq x y z
N MET A 1 -16.59 7.25 -3.24
CA MET A 1 -15.55 6.20 -3.12
C MET A 1 -14.52 6.50 -2.05
N LEU A 2 -13.79 7.62 -2.10
CA LEU A 2 -12.83 8.01 -1.05
C LEU A 2 -13.41 7.89 0.37
N LYS A 3 -14.59 8.49 0.61
CA LYS A 3 -15.27 8.47 1.91
C LYS A 3 -15.56 7.03 2.41
N ILE A 4 -15.86 6.10 1.51
CA ILE A 4 -16.19 4.70 1.86
C ILE A 4 -14.92 3.95 2.26
N LEU A 5 -13.86 4.08 1.45
CA LEU A 5 -12.56 3.46 1.75
C LEU A 5 -11.98 4.02 3.06
N LYS A 6 -12.11 5.33 3.32
CA LYS A 6 -11.73 5.94 4.60
C LYS A 6 -12.57 5.41 5.77
N ALA A 7 -13.89 5.39 5.63
CA ALA A 7 -14.78 4.90 6.68
C ALA A 7 -14.50 3.44 7.04
N LYS A 8 -14.05 2.65 6.06
CA LYS A 8 -13.67 1.25 6.24
C LYS A 8 -12.21 1.04 6.64
N GLY A 9 -11.39 2.09 6.68
CA GLY A 9 -9.95 1.99 6.95
C GLY A 9 -9.22 1.12 5.91
N ALA A 10 -9.62 1.21 4.65
CA ALA A 10 -9.06 0.39 3.59
C ALA A 10 -7.63 0.84 3.21
N VAL A 11 -6.64 0.13 3.73
CA VAL A 11 -5.20 0.37 3.53
C VAL A 11 -4.55 -0.88 2.94
N PHE A 12 -3.27 -0.82 2.57
CA PHE A 12 -2.56 -1.96 1.97
C PHE A 12 -2.66 -3.26 2.81
N GLY A 13 -2.58 -3.15 4.14
CA GLY A 13 -2.74 -4.30 5.04
C GLY A 13 -4.18 -4.73 5.32
N ASN A 14 -5.17 -3.94 4.90
CA ASN A 14 -6.60 -4.23 5.06
C ASN A 14 -7.35 -3.79 3.79
N PRO A 15 -7.14 -4.49 2.66
CA PRO A 15 -7.77 -4.12 1.41
C PRO A 15 -9.25 -4.50 1.42
N ILE A 16 -10.05 -3.78 0.63
CA ILE A 16 -11.48 -4.06 0.49
C ILE A 16 -11.78 -4.77 -0.83
N LEU A 17 -12.60 -5.81 -0.77
CA LEU A 17 -13.05 -6.53 -1.95
C LEU A 17 -14.02 -5.67 -2.79
N ARG A 18 -13.93 -5.79 -4.12
CA ARG A 18 -14.87 -5.17 -5.06
C ARG A 18 -16.36 -5.37 -4.70
N PRO A 19 -16.85 -6.58 -4.39
CA PRO A 19 -18.26 -6.78 -4.02
C PRO A 19 -18.66 -6.01 -2.77
N GLU A 20 -17.80 -5.98 -1.74
CA GLU A 20 -18.08 -5.22 -0.51
C GLU A 20 -18.09 -3.71 -0.80
N LEU A 21 -17.09 -3.23 -1.53
CA LEU A 21 -17.03 -1.83 -1.95
C LEU A 21 -18.26 -1.41 -2.75
N ARG A 22 -18.75 -2.30 -3.62
CA ARG A 22 -19.99 -2.09 -4.37
C ARG A 22 -21.21 -1.95 -3.48
N GLN A 23 -21.36 -2.81 -2.46
CA GLN A 23 -22.51 -2.74 -1.56
C GLN A 23 -22.55 -1.41 -0.80
N GLU A 24 -21.41 -1.00 -0.23
CA GLU A 24 -21.31 0.26 0.50
C GLU A 24 -21.51 1.48 -0.41
N ALA A 25 -20.99 1.40 -1.63
CA ALA A 25 -21.12 2.48 -2.59
C ALA A 25 -22.53 2.57 -3.18
N ARG A 26 -23.25 1.44 -3.35
CA ARG A 26 -24.68 1.43 -3.72
C ARG A 26 -25.53 2.18 -2.71
N LYS A 27 -25.27 2.01 -1.40
CA LYS A 27 -25.99 2.75 -0.34
C LYS A 27 -25.81 4.27 -0.43
N LYS A 28 -24.73 4.74 -1.05
CA LYS A 28 -24.39 6.17 -1.17
C LYS A 28 -24.70 6.78 -2.53
N ILE A 29 -24.54 6.03 -3.62
CA ILE A 29 -24.63 6.52 -5.00
C ILE A 29 -25.89 6.01 -5.70
N GLY A 30 -26.41 4.82 -5.33
CA GLY A 30 -27.59 4.19 -5.94
C GLY A 30 -27.31 3.52 -7.29
N ASP A 31 -26.66 4.23 -8.22
CA ASP A 31 -26.41 3.73 -9.58
C ASP A 31 -25.19 2.79 -9.67
N THR A 32 -25.41 1.58 -10.19
CA THR A 32 -24.41 0.52 -10.29
C THR A 32 -23.50 0.61 -11.50
N GLY A 33 -23.93 1.24 -12.58
CA GLY A 33 -23.17 1.41 -13.83
C GLY A 33 -22.13 2.51 -13.69
N LEU A 34 -22.53 3.65 -13.12
CA LEU A 34 -21.63 4.75 -12.74
C LEU A 34 -20.54 4.28 -11.78
N LEU A 35 -20.88 3.39 -10.86
CA LEU A 35 -19.95 2.89 -9.85
C LEU A 35 -18.78 2.12 -10.44
N ASP A 36 -19.07 1.20 -11.37
CA ASP A 36 -18.03 0.43 -12.06
C ASP A 36 -17.18 1.32 -12.97
N HIS A 37 -17.82 2.28 -13.64
CA HIS A 37 -17.10 3.27 -14.45
C HIS A 37 -16.12 4.08 -13.59
N LEU A 38 -16.58 4.58 -12.43
CA LEU A 38 -15.75 5.30 -11.47
C LEU A 38 -14.61 4.41 -10.95
N LEU A 39 -14.90 3.19 -10.52
CA LEU A 39 -13.87 2.26 -10.02
C LEU A 39 -12.77 1.99 -11.05
N LYS A 40 -13.16 1.78 -12.32
CA LYS A 40 -12.22 1.56 -13.42
C LYS A 40 -11.36 2.81 -13.67
N HIS A 41 -11.96 4.00 -13.58
CA HIS A 41 -11.30 5.26 -13.92
C HIS A 41 -10.45 5.87 -12.79
N MET A 42 -10.83 5.65 -11.51
CA MET A 42 -10.08 6.16 -10.36
C MET A 42 -8.86 5.31 -10.02
N ALA A 43 -8.83 4.03 -10.41
CA ALA A 43 -7.68 3.16 -10.13
C ALA A 43 -6.38 3.77 -10.69
N GLY A 44 -5.41 4.01 -9.82
CA GLY A 44 -4.13 4.65 -10.14
C GLY A 44 -4.14 6.18 -10.03
N LYS A 45 -5.30 6.82 -9.87
CA LYS A 45 -5.44 8.27 -9.70
C LYS A 45 -5.35 8.70 -8.24
N VAL A 46 -4.85 9.90 -8.04
CA VAL A 46 -4.82 10.57 -6.75
C VAL A 46 -6.24 11.01 -6.40
N ALA A 47 -6.62 10.78 -5.15
CA ALA A 47 -7.88 11.22 -4.60
C ALA A 47 -7.94 12.76 -4.53
N PRO A 48 -9.14 13.36 -4.62
CA PRO A 48 -9.31 14.79 -4.40
C PRO A 48 -8.79 15.14 -3.01
N GLY A 49 -7.76 15.99 -2.94
CA GLY A 49 -7.02 16.32 -1.73
C GLY A 49 -5.53 15.98 -1.77
N GLY A 50 -5.04 15.28 -2.79
CA GLY A 50 -3.61 15.09 -3.04
C GLY A 50 -2.89 14.12 -2.10
N ALA A 51 -3.45 13.86 -0.91
CA ALA A 51 -2.81 13.06 0.14
C ALA A 51 -2.92 11.54 -0.05
N GLU A 52 -3.89 11.05 -0.83
CA GLU A 52 -4.17 9.63 -0.97
C GLU A 52 -4.38 9.25 -2.43
N ARG A 53 -4.07 8.01 -2.80
CA ARG A 53 -4.21 7.46 -4.14
C ARG A 53 -5.00 6.17 -4.09
N PHE A 54 -5.89 5.99 -5.06
CA PHE A 54 -6.63 4.74 -5.20
C PHE A 54 -5.76 3.68 -5.85
N ARG A 55 -5.58 2.55 -5.18
CA ARG A 55 -4.90 1.37 -5.73
C ARG A 55 -5.90 0.24 -5.94
N ARG A 56 -5.61 -0.63 -6.91
CA ARG A 56 -6.33 -1.89 -7.12
C ARG A 56 -5.32 -2.99 -7.40
N ARG A 57 -5.63 -4.22 -6.98
CA ARG A 57 -4.87 -5.43 -7.33
C ARG A 57 -5.81 -6.62 -7.39
N HIS A 58 -5.38 -7.66 -8.09
CA HIS A 58 -5.97 -8.98 -7.98
C HIS A 58 -5.27 -9.72 -6.83
N ASN A 59 -6.02 -10.26 -5.89
CA ASN A 59 -5.44 -11.12 -4.86
C ASN A 59 -5.09 -12.51 -5.44
N ALA A 60 -4.52 -13.37 -4.59
CA ALA A 60 -4.15 -14.73 -4.98
C ALA A 60 -5.36 -15.54 -5.50
N ASP A 61 -6.56 -15.25 -5.00
CA ASP A 61 -7.82 -15.85 -5.43
C ASP A 61 -8.40 -15.24 -6.72
N GLY A 62 -7.68 -14.29 -7.35
CA GLY A 62 -8.12 -13.58 -8.55
C GLY A 62 -9.20 -12.52 -8.30
N ALA A 63 -9.60 -12.30 -7.05
CA ALA A 63 -10.57 -11.27 -6.68
C ALA A 63 -9.94 -9.88 -6.72
N MET A 64 -10.72 -8.90 -7.20
CA MET A 64 -10.29 -7.51 -7.27
C MET A 64 -10.46 -6.81 -5.93
N GLU A 65 -9.36 -6.27 -5.42
CA GLU A 65 -9.30 -5.54 -4.16
C GLU A 65 -8.89 -4.09 -4.38
N TYR A 66 -9.34 -3.21 -3.49
CA TYR A 66 -9.13 -1.78 -3.54
C TYR A 66 -8.69 -1.27 -2.18
N TRP A 67 -7.74 -0.33 -2.17
CA TRP A 67 -7.31 0.36 -0.95
C TRP A 67 -6.83 1.77 -1.26
N LEU A 68 -6.67 2.57 -0.20
CA LEU A 68 -6.03 3.87 -0.25
C LEU A 68 -4.56 3.73 0.13
N GLU A 69 -3.71 4.33 -0.69
CA GLU A 69 -2.27 4.45 -0.43
C GLU A 69 -1.95 5.93 -0.24
N ASN A 70 -1.11 6.27 0.74
CA ASN A 70 -0.66 7.65 0.91
C ASN A 70 0.12 8.10 -0.35
N ALA A 71 -0.17 9.28 -0.88
CA ALA A 71 0.49 9.81 -2.07
C ALA A 71 1.99 10.09 -1.84
N ASP A 72 2.38 10.43 -0.62
CA ASP A 72 3.76 10.64 -0.21
C ASP A 72 4.57 9.34 -0.20
N LEU A 73 3.93 8.17 -0.16
CA LEU A 73 4.63 6.88 -0.28
C LEU A 73 5.36 6.72 -1.61
N VAL A 74 4.90 7.38 -2.68
CA VAL A 74 5.64 7.39 -3.96
C VAL A 74 6.94 8.18 -3.83
N SER A 75 6.91 9.32 -3.14
CA SER A 75 8.10 10.11 -2.86
C SER A 75 9.07 9.31 -2.00
N ILE A 76 8.56 8.65 -0.96
CA ILE A 76 9.34 7.77 -0.07
C ILE A 76 9.93 6.58 -0.84
N ARG A 77 9.18 5.91 -1.72
CA ARG A 77 9.68 4.81 -2.58
C ARG A 77 10.80 5.28 -3.50
N ARG A 78 10.61 6.45 -4.12
CA ARG A 78 11.60 7.03 -5.02
C ARG A 78 12.89 7.38 -4.26
N GLU A 79 12.77 7.94 -3.06
CA GLU A 79 13.91 8.20 -2.16
C GLU A 79 14.59 6.91 -1.69
N ALA A 80 13.81 5.86 -1.44
CA ALA A 80 14.30 4.55 -1.03
C ALA A 80 14.94 3.74 -2.17
N GLY A 81 14.90 4.23 -3.41
CA GLY A 81 15.34 3.48 -4.60
C GLY A 81 14.48 2.26 -4.92
N VAL A 82 13.26 2.20 -4.38
CA VAL A 82 12.36 1.05 -4.53
C VAL A 82 11.56 1.17 -5.82
N GLN A 83 11.82 0.26 -6.75
CA GLN A 83 11.06 0.16 -8.00
C GLN A 83 9.71 -0.54 -7.82
N ASP A 84 9.49 -1.25 -6.70
CA ASP A 84 8.24 -1.94 -6.42
C ASP A 84 7.10 -0.93 -6.14
N PRO A 85 6.07 -0.88 -7.01
CA PRO A 85 4.92 0.02 -6.85
C PRO A 85 4.00 -0.32 -5.68
N TYR A 86 4.23 -1.41 -4.96
CA TYR A 86 3.40 -1.88 -3.86
C TYR A 86 4.15 -1.94 -2.53
N TRP A 87 5.44 -1.61 -2.52
CA TRP A 87 6.24 -1.60 -1.29
C TRP A 87 5.74 -0.54 -0.31
N THR A 88 5.50 -0.93 0.94
CA THR A 88 5.18 0.00 2.01
C THR A 88 6.31 -0.03 3.04
N PRO A 89 6.80 1.14 3.49
CA PRO A 89 7.84 1.20 4.51
C PRO A 89 7.33 0.52 5.80
N PRO A 90 8.08 -0.42 6.39
CA PRO A 90 7.72 -0.99 7.67
C PRO A 90 7.74 0.06 8.79
N LEU A 91 7.01 -0.20 9.86
CA LEU A 91 6.92 0.70 11.02
C LEU A 91 8.33 0.97 11.58
N GLY A 92 8.77 2.23 11.56
CA GLY A 92 10.09 2.66 12.03
C GLY A 92 11.17 2.77 10.94
N TRP A 93 10.85 2.45 9.68
CA TRP A 93 11.77 2.63 8.55
C TRP A 93 12.10 4.10 8.30
N LYS A 94 13.37 4.41 8.08
CA LYS A 94 13.85 5.77 7.75
C LYS A 94 14.54 5.79 6.37
N PRO A 95 14.54 6.95 5.68
CA PRO A 95 15.32 7.13 4.45
C PRO A 95 16.79 6.78 4.70
N GLY A 96 17.27 5.71 4.05
CA GLY A 96 18.60 5.12 4.27
C GLY A 96 18.58 3.69 4.83
N ASP A 97 17.45 3.21 5.36
CA ASP A 97 17.27 1.81 5.72
C ASP A 97 16.99 0.95 4.47
N SER A 98 17.55 -0.26 4.43
CA SER A 98 17.35 -1.19 3.31
C SER A 98 15.87 -1.54 3.14
N PRO A 99 15.29 -1.39 1.93
CA PRO A 99 13.86 -1.60 1.69
C PRO A 99 13.45 -3.08 1.74
N THR A 100 14.41 -4.00 1.62
CA THR A 100 14.18 -5.44 1.71
C THR A 100 14.13 -5.86 3.18
N GLN A 101 12.94 -6.24 3.67
CA GLN A 101 12.84 -7.14 4.82
C GLN A 101 13.13 -8.57 4.38
N ASP A 102 14.32 -8.82 3.83
CA ASP A 102 14.75 -10.19 3.60
C ASP A 102 15.10 -10.81 4.97
N PRO A 103 14.43 -11.89 5.41
CA PRO A 103 14.73 -12.54 6.69
C PRO A 103 16.19 -13.01 6.77
N VAL A 104 16.81 -13.26 5.61
CA VAL A 104 18.22 -13.59 5.49
C VAL A 104 19.08 -12.36 5.80
N CYS A 105 18.74 -11.18 5.27
CA CYS A 105 19.49 -9.94 5.53
C CYS A 105 19.47 -9.50 7.00
N ALA A 106 18.36 -9.68 7.73
CA ALA A 106 18.30 -9.32 9.15
C ALA A 106 19.19 -10.22 10.03
N LYS A 107 19.29 -11.51 9.68
CA LYS A 107 20.20 -12.46 10.34
C LYS A 107 21.66 -12.16 10.02
N GLU A 108 21.97 -11.95 8.74
CA GLU A 108 23.33 -11.65 8.29
C GLU A 108 23.81 -10.30 8.84
N LEU A 109 22.97 -9.28 8.92
CA LEU A 109 23.34 -7.97 9.51
C LEU A 109 23.58 -8.07 11.04
N LYS A 110 22.79 -8.89 11.76
CA LYS A 110 23.05 -9.18 13.18
C LYS A 110 24.36 -9.93 13.37
N ARG A 111 24.63 -10.90 12.52
CA ARG A 111 25.88 -11.69 12.54
C ARG A 111 27.09 -10.83 12.22
N LEU A 112 27.04 -10.02 11.16
CA LEU A 112 28.10 -9.07 10.79
C LEU A 112 28.35 -8.02 11.89
N LYS A 113 27.30 -7.52 12.55
CA LYS A 113 27.45 -6.62 13.73
C LYS A 113 28.12 -7.31 14.92
N GLN A 114 27.81 -8.59 15.17
CA GLN A 114 28.49 -9.37 16.21
C GLN A 114 29.97 -9.65 15.86
N GLU A 115 30.27 -10.01 14.61
CA GLU A 115 31.63 -10.26 14.14
C GLU A 115 32.50 -8.97 14.20
N MET A 116 31.95 -7.81 13.80
CA MET A 116 32.61 -6.50 13.95
C MET A 116 32.88 -6.10 15.41
N ALA A 117 32.01 -6.50 16.35
CA ALA A 117 32.23 -6.24 17.77
C ALA A 117 33.35 -7.12 18.36
N GLN A 118 33.57 -8.31 17.80
CA GLN A 118 34.63 -9.22 18.22
C GLN A 118 36.02 -8.81 17.67
N MET A 119 36.08 -8.19 16.49
CA MET A 119 37.34 -7.67 15.93
C MET A 119 37.83 -6.35 16.53
N LYS A 120 37.01 -5.67 17.37
CA LYS A 120 37.39 -4.44 18.07
C LYS A 120 38.01 -4.68 19.46
N ARG A 121 38.56 -5.87 19.69
CA ARG A 121 39.28 -6.20 20.93
C ARG A 121 40.76 -6.39 20.68
#